data_AF-A0A6A4RD61-F1
#
_entry.id   AF-A0A6A4RD61-F1
#
_cell.length_a   1.000
_cell.length_b   1.000
_cell.length_c   1.000
_cell.angle_alpha   90.00
_cell.angle_beta   90.00
_cell.angle_gamma   90.00
#
_symmetry.space_group_name_H-M   'P 1'
#
loop_
_entity.id
_entity.type
_entity.pdbx_description
1 polymer ?
#
loop_
_entity_poly.entity_id
_entity_poly.type
_entity_poly.pdbx_seq_one_letter_code
_entity_poly.pdbx_strand_id
1 'polypeptide(L)'
;QAVSQLPGERQGMVVAGALLLLVVFGLKAAVLPLYFWLPRAYASAPPPVAALFAVMTKIGVYAILRVYWLVFGDQAGPLEALEQSWVWWLSLGTLAIAGVGVLAARDLRLLVAYLVLVSVGTLLAGVGMRSPEAVSGLLFYLVHTTLVTGGLFLLADMIGVQRGKAGTRLVRGRIPRNATALGLMFLIGSMAVAGLPPLSGALGKVMLMNAGDSAQRLWFWHLLLATGLCAIVALSRAGSTLF
;
A
#
# COMPACT_ATOMS: atom_id res chain seq x y z
N GLN A 1 2.73 17.67 -29.17
CA GLN A 1 1.75 16.96 -30.00
C GLN A 1 0.96 16.03 -29.11
N ALA A 2 -0.36 15.96 -29.28
CA ALA A 2 -1.17 14.97 -28.56
C ALA A 2 -0.74 13.55 -28.99
N VAL A 3 -0.71 12.61 -28.05
CA VAL A 3 -0.32 11.21 -28.31
C VAL A 3 -1.22 10.56 -29.38
N SER A 4 -2.48 10.99 -29.46
CA SER A 4 -3.44 10.55 -30.47
C SER A 4 -3.13 10.97 -31.91
N GLN A 5 -2.22 11.93 -32.12
CA GLN A 5 -1.85 12.43 -33.45
C GLN A 5 -0.49 11.92 -33.91
N LEU A 6 0.06 10.90 -33.24
CA LEU A 6 1.39 10.38 -33.55
C LEU A 6 1.38 9.53 -34.84
N PRO A 7 2.33 9.75 -35.76
CA PRO A 7 2.58 8.84 -36.87
C PRO A 7 2.85 7.42 -36.38
N GLY A 8 2.35 6.42 -37.09
CA GLY A 8 2.48 5.00 -36.71
C GLY A 8 3.91 4.56 -36.39
N GLU A 9 4.89 5.08 -37.14
CA GLU A 9 6.33 4.80 -36.94
C GLU A 9 6.87 5.21 -35.56
N ARG A 10 6.26 6.22 -34.91
CA ARG A 10 6.68 6.69 -33.58
C ARG A 10 5.91 6.03 -32.43
N GLN A 11 4.82 5.33 -32.71
CA GLN A 11 4.00 4.69 -31.68
C GLN A 11 4.81 3.64 -30.91
N GLY A 12 5.64 2.84 -31.59
CA GLY A 12 6.49 1.84 -30.94
C GLY A 12 7.46 2.44 -29.91
N MET A 13 8.08 3.58 -30.22
CA MET A 13 8.97 4.28 -29.28
C MET A 13 8.22 4.83 -28.06
N VAL A 14 7.00 5.33 -28.25
CA VAL A 14 6.15 5.82 -27.15
C VAL A 14 5.67 4.68 -26.26
N VAL A 15 5.28 3.55 -26.84
CA VAL A 15 4.92 2.33 -26.07
C VAL A 15 6.11 1.86 -25.24
N ALA A 16 7.30 1.77 -25.83
CA ALA A 16 8.51 1.35 -25.11
C ALA A 16 8.83 2.32 -23.96
N GLY A 17 8.78 3.63 -24.21
CA GLY A 17 8.99 4.66 -23.18
C GLY A 17 7.93 4.60 -22.08
N ALA A 18 6.67 4.40 -22.44
CA ALA A 18 5.57 4.23 -21.50
C ALA A 18 5.81 3.01 -20.61
N LEU A 19 6.07 1.83 -21.18
CA LEU A 19 6.30 0.62 -20.38
C LEU A 19 7.55 0.75 -19.50
N LEU A 20 8.60 1.43 -19.96
CA LEU A 20 9.78 1.71 -19.14
C LEU A 20 9.44 2.62 -17.96
N LEU A 21 8.63 3.66 -18.16
CA LEU A 21 8.11 4.49 -17.07
C LEU A 21 7.25 3.67 -16.10
N LEU A 22 6.44 2.73 -16.59
CA LEU A 22 5.65 1.83 -15.74
C LEU A 22 6.56 1.03 -14.81
N VAL A 23 7.66 0.50 -15.34
CA VAL A 23 8.64 -0.24 -14.55
C VAL A 23 9.31 0.65 -13.50
N VAL A 24 9.74 1.86 -13.86
CA VAL A 24 10.40 2.80 -12.94
C VAL A 24 9.45 3.23 -11.82
N PHE A 25 8.22 3.64 -12.16
CA PHE A 25 7.24 4.03 -11.15
C PHE A 25 6.74 2.83 -10.35
N GLY A 26 6.61 1.66 -10.97
CA GLY A 26 6.30 0.39 -10.32
C GLY A 26 7.35 0.00 -9.29
N LEU A 27 8.63 0.15 -9.63
CA LEU A 27 9.75 -0.05 -8.69
C LEU A 27 9.63 0.89 -7.50
N LYS A 28 9.35 2.19 -7.74
CA LYS A 28 9.16 3.19 -6.68
C LYS A 28 7.91 2.92 -5.83
N ALA A 29 6.84 2.42 -6.44
CA ALA A 29 5.62 2.00 -5.77
C ALA A 29 5.79 0.69 -4.99
N ALA A 30 6.86 -0.08 -5.25
CA ALA A 30 7.07 -1.44 -4.73
C ALA A 30 5.98 -2.43 -5.20
N VAL A 31 5.57 -2.35 -6.47
CA VAL A 31 4.66 -3.36 -7.06
C VAL A 31 5.39 -4.70 -7.24
N LEU A 32 4.68 -5.82 -7.18
CA LEU A 32 5.22 -7.13 -7.56
C LEU A 32 5.71 -7.09 -9.03
N PRO A 33 6.87 -7.69 -9.40
CA PRO A 33 7.87 -8.38 -8.55
C PRO A 33 8.93 -7.46 -7.91
N LEU A 34 8.81 -6.15 -8.09
CA LEU A 34 9.81 -5.12 -7.76
C LEU A 34 9.78 -4.68 -6.27
N TYR A 35 8.97 -5.31 -5.41
CA TYR A 35 8.78 -4.90 -4.02
C TYR A 35 9.94 -5.23 -3.07
N PHE A 36 10.91 -6.05 -3.51
CA PHE A 36 11.94 -6.69 -2.69
C PHE A 36 12.77 -5.74 -1.80
N TRP A 37 12.90 -4.47 -2.20
CA TRP A 37 13.65 -3.47 -1.45
C TRP A 37 12.90 -2.96 -0.22
N LEU A 38 11.56 -2.89 -0.28
CA LEU A 38 10.75 -2.15 0.69
C LEU A 38 10.75 -2.76 2.09
N PRO A 39 10.42 -4.06 2.29
CA PRO A 39 10.32 -4.60 3.65
C PRO A 39 11.62 -4.50 4.43
N ARG A 40 12.75 -4.79 3.77
CA ARG A 40 14.08 -4.75 4.41
C ARG A 40 14.56 -3.32 4.68
N ALA A 41 14.38 -2.40 3.71
CA ALA A 41 14.81 -1.01 3.87
C ALA A 41 14.05 -0.32 5.00
N TYR A 42 12.73 -0.49 5.06
CA TYR A 42 11.90 0.18 6.07
C TYR A 42 12.11 -0.41 7.47
N ALA A 43 12.33 -1.72 7.58
CA ALA A 43 12.62 -2.36 8.87
C ALA A 43 14.01 -1.97 9.43
N SER A 44 14.95 -1.63 8.55
CA SER A 44 16.33 -1.29 8.94
C SER A 44 16.56 0.21 9.12
N ALA A 45 15.71 1.06 8.54
CA ALA A 45 15.84 2.50 8.61
C ALA A 45 15.67 3.04 10.04
N PRO A 46 16.33 4.16 10.37
CA PRO A 46 16.02 4.92 11.57
C PRO A 46 14.53 5.28 11.59
N PRO A 47 13.87 5.24 12.76
CA PRO A 47 12.41 5.35 12.83
C PRO A 47 11.79 6.62 12.25
N PRO A 48 12.33 7.83 12.50
CA PRO A 48 11.82 9.04 11.86
C PRO A 48 11.94 8.98 10.34
N VAL A 49 13.01 8.36 9.84
CA VAL A 49 13.25 8.16 8.40
C VAL A 49 12.24 7.15 7.84
N ALA A 50 11.99 6.04 8.53
CA ALA A 50 10.98 5.05 8.13
C ALA A 50 9.56 5.66 8.09
N ALA A 51 9.23 6.53 9.04
CA ALA A 51 7.97 7.27 9.06
C ALA A 51 7.84 8.22 7.86
N LEU A 52 8.90 8.97 7.52
CA LEU A 52 8.94 9.79 6.31
C LEU A 52 8.87 8.93 5.04
N PHE A 53 9.50 7.76 5.02
CA PHE A 53 9.44 6.84 3.90
C PHE A 53 8.03 6.29 3.68
N ALA A 54 7.11 6.36 4.65
CA ALA A 54 5.74 5.92 4.46
C ALA A 54 5.06 6.55 3.23
N VAL A 55 5.46 7.77 2.82
CA VAL A 55 4.96 8.46 1.62
C VAL A 55 5.64 8.03 0.31
N MET A 56 6.87 7.49 0.35
CA MET A 56 7.69 7.27 -0.85
C MET A 56 7.02 6.37 -1.89
N THR A 57 6.32 5.32 -1.44
CA THR A 57 5.57 4.44 -2.34
C THR A 57 4.35 5.12 -2.94
N LYS A 58 3.73 6.07 -2.22
CA LYS A 58 2.52 6.77 -2.68
C LYS A 58 2.84 7.74 -3.79
N ILE A 59 4.06 8.29 -3.80
CA ILE A 59 4.58 9.07 -4.92
C ILE A 59 4.66 8.20 -6.18
N GLY A 60 5.13 6.95 -6.07
CA GLY A 60 5.16 6.00 -7.19
C GLY A 60 3.76 5.70 -7.74
N VAL A 61 2.82 5.38 -6.85
CA VAL A 61 1.41 5.16 -7.22
C VAL A 61 0.81 6.39 -7.90
N TYR A 62 1.00 7.59 -7.32
CA TYR A 62 0.48 8.83 -7.87
C TYR A 62 1.12 9.18 -9.21
N ALA A 63 2.40 8.89 -9.42
CA ALA A 63 3.07 9.07 -10.70
C ALA A 63 2.46 8.17 -11.79
N ILE A 64 2.17 6.90 -11.47
CA ILE A 64 1.44 5.99 -12.38
C ILE A 64 0.07 6.61 -12.69
N LEU A 65 -0.71 6.94 -11.67
CA LEU A 65 -2.03 7.55 -11.87
C LEU A 65 -1.95 8.78 -12.78
N ARG A 66 -1.08 9.76 -12.47
CA ARG A 66 -1.00 11.02 -13.23
C ARG A 66 -0.54 10.81 -14.65
N VAL A 67 0.52 10.03 -14.88
CA VAL A 67 1.08 9.85 -16.22
C VAL A 67 0.09 9.09 -17.10
N TYR A 68 -0.46 7.98 -16.62
CA TYR A 68 -1.34 7.16 -17.43
C TYR A 68 -2.75 7.71 -17.58
N TRP A 69 -3.25 8.45 -16.60
CA TRP A 69 -4.55 9.09 -16.74
C TRP A 69 -4.51 10.30 -17.70
N LEU A 70 -3.42 11.07 -17.68
CA LEU A 70 -3.32 12.29 -18.49
C LEU A 70 -2.76 12.04 -19.90
N VAL A 71 -1.76 11.17 -20.03
CA VAL A 71 -1.05 10.93 -21.30
C VAL A 71 -1.68 9.76 -22.07
N PHE A 72 -2.17 8.75 -21.36
CA PHE A 72 -2.75 7.51 -21.89
C PHE A 72 -4.23 7.35 -21.48
N GLY A 73 -4.93 8.47 -21.31
CA GLY A 73 -6.37 8.54 -21.03
C GLY A 73 -7.22 8.26 -22.28
N ASP A 74 -8.53 8.46 -22.17
CA ASP A 74 -9.54 8.12 -23.19
C ASP A 74 -9.32 8.82 -24.55
N GLN A 75 -8.54 9.90 -24.56
CA GLN A 75 -8.20 10.65 -25.78
C GLN A 75 -6.91 10.17 -26.45
N ALA A 76 -6.26 9.11 -25.96
CA ALA A 76 -4.98 8.63 -26.47
C ALA A 76 -5.09 7.70 -27.70
N GLY A 77 -6.31 7.37 -28.14
CA GLY A 77 -6.55 6.52 -29.30
C GLY A 77 -6.02 5.10 -29.07
N PRO A 78 -5.22 4.51 -29.99
CA PRO A 78 -4.71 3.14 -29.84
C PRO A 78 -3.84 2.88 -28.60
N LEU A 79 -3.40 3.94 -27.92
CA LEU A 79 -2.53 3.89 -26.73
C LEU A 79 -3.31 4.08 -25.42
N GLU A 80 -4.64 4.15 -25.49
CA GLU A 80 -5.51 4.23 -24.32
C GLU A 80 -5.29 3.06 -23.37
N ALA A 81 -5.25 3.35 -22.06
CA ALA A 81 -5.26 2.35 -20.98
C ALA A 81 -4.15 1.30 -21.06
N LEU A 82 -3.01 1.66 -21.68
CA LEU A 82 -1.88 0.75 -21.92
C LEU A 82 -1.35 0.06 -20.65
N GLU A 83 -1.41 0.74 -19.50
CA GLU A 83 -0.99 0.22 -18.20
C GLU A 83 -2.02 -0.68 -17.53
N GLN A 84 -3.31 -0.57 -17.89
CA GLN A 84 -4.42 -1.04 -17.07
C GLN A 84 -4.28 -2.53 -16.71
N SER A 85 -4.09 -3.38 -17.72
CA SER A 85 -4.00 -4.84 -17.53
C SER A 85 -2.83 -5.19 -16.61
N TRP A 86 -1.66 -4.58 -16.81
CA TRP A 86 -0.47 -4.79 -15.98
C TRP A 86 -0.69 -4.31 -14.55
N VAL A 87 -1.15 -3.07 -14.37
CA VAL A 87 -1.37 -2.48 -13.05
C VAL A 87 -2.42 -3.26 -12.29
N TRP A 88 -3.51 -3.66 -12.93
CA TRP A 88 -4.58 -4.43 -12.31
C TRP A 88 -4.06 -5.76 -11.76
N TRP A 89 -3.49 -6.62 -12.60
CA TRP A 89 -3.04 -7.95 -12.15
C TRP A 89 -1.87 -7.89 -11.18
N LEU A 90 -0.91 -6.99 -11.39
CA LEU A 90 0.21 -6.80 -10.48
C LEU A 90 -0.24 -6.21 -9.14
N SER A 91 -1.28 -5.38 -9.09
CA SER A 91 -1.84 -4.87 -7.84
C SER A 91 -2.44 -5.98 -6.98
N LEU A 92 -3.19 -6.90 -7.59
CA LEU A 92 -3.74 -8.07 -6.92
C LEU A 92 -2.62 -8.99 -6.44
N GLY A 93 -1.64 -9.30 -7.29
CA GLY A 93 -0.47 -10.08 -6.88
C GLY A 93 0.29 -9.45 -5.71
N THR A 94 0.47 -8.13 -5.73
CA THR A 94 1.10 -7.36 -4.65
C THR A 94 0.30 -7.48 -3.35
N LEU A 95 -1.02 -7.33 -3.43
CA LEU A 95 -1.92 -7.42 -2.28
C LEU A 95 -1.87 -8.83 -1.66
N ALA A 96 -1.92 -9.88 -2.49
CA ALA A 96 -1.83 -11.27 -2.05
C ALA A 96 -0.53 -11.55 -1.28
N ILE A 97 0.62 -11.21 -1.89
CA ILE A 97 1.94 -11.43 -1.28
C ILE A 97 2.14 -10.58 -0.04
N ALA A 98 1.61 -9.35 -0.02
CA ALA A 98 1.64 -8.51 1.16
C ALA A 98 0.88 -9.15 2.33
N GLY A 99 -0.29 -9.75 2.08
CA GLY A 99 -1.05 -10.50 3.10
C GLY A 99 -0.25 -11.63 3.73
N VAL A 100 0.43 -12.44 2.90
CA VAL A 100 1.33 -13.50 3.39
C VAL A 100 2.49 -12.91 4.21
N GLY A 101 3.09 -11.82 3.71
CA GLY A 101 4.18 -11.11 4.40
C GLY A 101 3.77 -10.56 5.77
N VAL A 102 2.55 -10.01 5.88
CA VAL A 102 1.95 -9.54 7.14
C VAL A 102 1.91 -10.67 8.18
N LEU A 103 1.43 -11.86 7.80
CA LEU A 103 1.38 -13.02 8.71
C LEU A 103 2.78 -13.53 9.10
N ALA A 104 3.71 -13.52 8.15
CA ALA A 104 5.08 -13.99 8.32
C ALA A 104 5.98 -13.03 9.11
N ALA A 105 5.57 -11.77 9.31
CA ALA A 105 6.37 -10.77 9.99
C ALA A 105 6.67 -11.15 11.45
N ARG A 106 7.96 -11.16 11.80
CA ARG A 106 8.48 -11.49 13.14
C ARG A 106 8.94 -10.27 13.95
N ASP A 107 8.85 -9.09 13.35
CA ASP A 107 9.24 -7.81 13.92
C ASP A 107 8.16 -6.78 13.61
N LEU A 108 7.91 -5.85 14.53
CA LEU A 108 6.87 -4.86 14.40
C LEU A 108 7.13 -3.89 13.24
N ARG A 109 8.37 -3.45 13.01
CA ARG A 109 8.68 -2.57 11.86
C ARG A 109 8.51 -3.30 10.54
N LEU A 110 8.90 -4.58 10.51
CA LEU A 110 8.67 -5.44 9.34
C LEU A 110 7.17 -5.65 9.08
N LEU A 111 6.38 -5.82 10.14
CA LEU A 111 4.92 -5.92 10.04
C LEU A 111 4.32 -4.64 9.44
N VAL A 112 4.72 -3.46 9.93
CA VAL A 112 4.27 -2.17 9.36
C VAL A 112 4.72 -2.03 7.90
N ALA A 113 5.93 -2.48 7.54
CA ALA A 113 6.40 -2.44 6.16
C ALA A 113 5.55 -3.31 5.22
N TYR A 114 5.11 -4.50 5.65
CA TYR A 114 4.16 -5.29 4.85
C TYR A 114 2.75 -4.69 4.81
N LEU A 115 2.32 -3.97 5.85
CA LEU A 115 1.06 -3.20 5.80
C LEU A 115 1.15 -2.03 4.81
N VAL A 116 2.32 -1.40 4.66
CA VAL A 116 2.57 -0.43 3.58
C VAL A 116 2.42 -1.12 2.21
N LEU A 117 2.86 -2.36 2.06
CA LEU A 117 2.72 -3.12 0.81
C LEU A 117 1.25 -3.50 0.53
N VAL A 118 0.46 -3.84 1.57
CA VAL A 118 -1.00 -4.01 1.45
C VAL A 118 -1.66 -2.73 0.92
N SER A 119 -1.24 -1.58 1.45
CA SER A 119 -1.69 -0.28 0.98
C SER A 119 -1.33 -0.03 -0.49
N VAL A 120 -0.12 -0.36 -0.92
CA VAL A 120 0.31 -0.24 -2.32
C VAL A 120 -0.59 -1.06 -3.24
N GLY A 121 -0.81 -2.34 -2.93
CA GLY A 121 -1.69 -3.20 -3.73
C GLY A 121 -3.12 -2.67 -3.80
N THR A 122 -3.65 -2.17 -2.68
CA THR A 122 -4.99 -1.55 -2.60
C THR A 122 -5.09 -0.30 -3.47
N LEU A 123 -4.09 0.59 -3.42
CA LEU A 123 -4.09 1.83 -4.20
C LEU A 123 -3.93 1.58 -5.70
N LEU A 124 -3.02 0.66 -6.08
CA LEU A 124 -2.81 0.30 -7.48
C LEU A 124 -4.01 -0.42 -8.08
N ALA A 125 -4.77 -1.19 -7.29
CA ALA A 125 -6.03 -1.75 -7.75
C ALA A 125 -7.02 -0.65 -8.13
N GLY A 126 -7.10 0.42 -7.33
CA GLY A 126 -7.89 1.61 -7.68
C GLY A 126 -7.42 2.29 -8.97
N VAL A 127 -6.11 2.33 -9.23
CA VAL A 127 -5.58 2.82 -10.51
C VAL A 127 -6.02 1.91 -11.68
N GLY A 128 -5.92 0.58 -11.51
CA GLY A 128 -6.30 -0.41 -12.52
C GLY A 128 -7.81 -0.47 -12.81
N MET A 129 -8.66 -0.01 -11.89
CA MET A 129 -10.11 0.10 -12.10
C MET A 129 -10.47 1.17 -13.15
N ARG A 130 -9.62 2.19 -13.36
CA ARG A 130 -9.80 3.26 -14.35
C ARG A 130 -11.17 3.97 -14.30
N SER A 131 -11.73 4.18 -13.10
CA SER A 131 -12.98 4.94 -12.91
C SER A 131 -12.78 6.18 -12.02
N PRO A 132 -13.52 7.29 -12.24
CA PRO A 132 -13.47 8.48 -11.38
C PRO A 132 -13.79 8.16 -9.90
N GLU A 133 -14.68 7.21 -9.65
CA GLU A 133 -15.04 6.71 -8.33
C GLU A 133 -13.84 6.04 -7.66
N ALA A 134 -13.08 5.23 -8.42
CA ALA A 134 -11.88 4.56 -7.92
C ALA A 134 -10.77 5.57 -7.63
N VAL A 135 -10.62 6.59 -8.47
CA VAL A 135 -9.68 7.71 -8.23
C VAL A 135 -10.04 8.47 -6.95
N SER A 136 -11.31 8.72 -6.70
CA SER A 136 -11.75 9.38 -5.47
C SER A 136 -11.44 8.52 -4.23
N GLY A 137 -11.77 7.22 -4.30
CA GLY A 137 -11.50 6.27 -3.22
C GLY A 137 -10.00 6.07 -2.96
N LEU A 138 -9.18 5.94 -4.01
CA LEU A 138 -7.74 5.75 -3.86
C LEU A 138 -7.08 6.99 -3.28
N LEU A 139 -7.45 8.21 -3.71
CA LEU A 139 -6.83 9.44 -3.18
C LEU A 139 -7.19 9.66 -1.71
N PHE A 140 -8.43 9.37 -1.33
CA PHE A 140 -8.85 9.36 0.08
C PHE A 140 -8.04 8.34 0.89
N TYR A 141 -7.96 7.09 0.41
CA TYR A 141 -7.23 6.03 1.09
C TYR A 141 -5.72 6.30 1.15
N LEU A 142 -5.14 6.99 0.15
CA LEU A 142 -3.73 7.35 0.06
C LEU A 142 -3.31 8.24 1.22
N VAL A 143 -4.09 9.28 1.55
CA VAL A 143 -3.81 10.16 2.68
C VAL A 143 -3.91 9.38 3.99
N HIS A 144 -5.01 8.64 4.16
CA HIS A 144 -5.26 7.81 5.35
C HIS A 144 -4.09 6.87 5.64
N THR A 145 -3.76 6.02 4.66
CA THR A 145 -2.76 4.98 4.88
C THR A 145 -1.36 5.56 5.06
N THR A 146 -1.06 6.73 4.51
CA THR A 146 0.24 7.39 4.70
C THR A 146 0.40 7.85 6.14
N LEU A 147 -0.60 8.56 6.67
CA LEU A 147 -0.57 9.06 8.05
C LEU A 147 -0.55 7.92 9.07
N VAL A 148 -1.39 6.89 8.87
CA VAL A 148 -1.47 5.76 9.79
C VAL A 148 -0.18 4.94 9.79
N THR A 149 0.37 4.61 8.61
CA THR A 149 1.62 3.81 8.57
C THR A 149 2.82 4.59 9.06
N GLY A 150 2.91 5.90 8.79
CA GLY A 150 3.92 6.77 9.38
C GLY A 150 3.83 6.79 10.91
N GLY A 151 2.62 6.97 11.45
CA GLY A 151 2.37 6.91 12.90
C GLY A 151 2.72 5.56 13.52
N LEU A 152 2.41 4.45 12.85
CA LEU A 152 2.76 3.10 13.31
C LEU A 152 4.28 2.87 13.33
N PHE A 153 5.05 3.44 12.40
CA PHE A 153 6.52 3.37 12.47
C PHE A 153 7.08 4.14 13.66
N LEU A 154 6.56 5.34 13.95
CA LEU A 154 6.96 6.10 15.14
C LEU A 154 6.58 5.37 16.42
N LEU A 155 5.37 4.81 16.49
CA LEU A 155 4.90 4.06 17.65
C LEU A 155 5.71 2.78 17.85
N ALA A 156 6.06 2.08 16.78
CA ALA A 156 6.88 0.88 16.84
C ALA A 156 8.23 1.15 17.49
N ASP A 157 8.83 2.30 17.21
CA ASP A 157 10.08 2.72 17.83
C ASP A 157 9.93 3.12 19.30
N MET A 158 8.93 3.95 19.62
CA MET A 158 8.64 4.31 21.01
C MET A 158 8.45 3.08 21.89
N ILE A 159 7.78 2.05 21.37
CA ILE A 159 7.66 0.74 22.02
C ILE A 159 9.03 0.05 22.06
N GLY A 160 9.71 -0.07 20.93
CA GLY A 160 10.97 -0.81 20.80
C GLY A 160 12.07 -0.35 21.74
N VAL A 161 12.30 0.96 21.85
CA VAL A 161 13.30 1.56 22.75
C VAL A 161 13.06 1.17 24.21
N GLN A 162 11.80 1.12 24.64
CA GLN A 162 11.44 0.81 26.02
C GLN A 162 11.54 -0.68 26.37
N ARG A 163 11.55 -1.55 25.35
CA ARG A 163 11.64 -3.01 25.50
C ARG A 163 13.08 -3.53 25.57
N GLY A 164 14.07 -2.66 25.48
CA GLY A 164 15.49 -3.00 25.60
C GLY A 164 15.93 -4.02 24.54
N LYS A 165 16.56 -5.13 24.96
CA LYS A 165 17.11 -6.16 24.05
C LYS A 165 16.06 -6.77 23.11
N ALA A 166 14.78 -6.81 23.50
CA ALA A 166 13.71 -7.32 22.64
C ALA A 166 13.44 -6.38 21.45
N GLY A 167 13.65 -5.08 21.63
CA GLY A 167 13.42 -4.06 20.60
C GLY A 167 12.02 -4.17 20.00
N THR A 168 11.97 -4.15 18.66
CA THR A 168 10.74 -4.28 17.87
C THR A 168 10.35 -5.73 17.58
N ARG A 169 11.13 -6.73 18.04
CA ARG A 169 10.83 -8.14 17.76
C ARG A 169 9.54 -8.57 18.46
N LEU A 170 8.72 -9.34 17.76
CA LEU A 170 7.44 -9.87 18.26
C LEU A 170 7.68 -11.13 19.11
N VAL A 171 8.33 -10.92 20.25
CA VAL A 171 8.60 -11.91 21.30
C VAL A 171 8.17 -11.33 22.63
N ARG A 172 7.89 -12.14 23.66
CA ARG A 172 7.65 -11.59 25.00
C ARG A 172 8.91 -10.88 25.51
N GLY A 173 8.73 -9.74 26.15
CA GLY A 173 9.83 -8.91 26.62
C GLY A 173 9.39 -7.98 27.74
N ARG A 174 10.24 -7.01 28.09
CA ARG A 174 9.89 -5.98 29.06
C ARG A 174 8.64 -5.21 28.59
N ILE A 175 7.69 -5.00 29.49
CA ILE A 175 6.50 -4.18 29.21
C ILE A 175 6.93 -2.70 29.14
N PRO A 176 6.54 -1.95 28.09
CA PRO A 176 6.83 -0.52 27.99
C PRO A 176 6.28 0.29 29.18
N ARG A 177 6.91 1.43 29.48
CA ARG A 177 6.30 2.40 30.40
C ARG A 177 5.07 3.02 29.72
N ASN A 178 4.04 3.35 30.49
CA ASN A 178 2.74 3.82 29.97
C ASN A 178 2.11 2.83 28.97
N ALA A 179 2.21 1.53 29.25
CA ALA A 179 1.72 0.45 28.40
C ALA A 179 0.27 0.64 27.95
N THR A 180 -0.61 1.14 28.82
CA THR A 180 -2.01 1.42 28.49
C THR A 180 -2.16 2.46 27.38
N ALA A 181 -1.43 3.59 27.47
CA ALA A 181 -1.51 4.65 26.47
C ALA A 181 -0.93 4.20 25.12
N LEU A 182 0.24 3.57 25.13
CA LEU A 182 0.86 3.02 23.92
C LEU A 182 0.03 1.89 23.31
N GLY A 183 -0.59 1.05 24.15
CA GLY A 183 -1.49 -0.02 23.75
C GLY A 183 -2.75 0.52 23.08
N LEU A 184 -3.36 1.57 23.63
CA LEU A 184 -4.51 2.25 23.01
C LEU A 184 -4.14 2.90 21.68
N MET A 185 -2.99 3.60 21.61
CA MET A 185 -2.50 4.16 20.34
C MET A 185 -2.24 3.07 19.30
N PHE A 186 -1.67 1.93 19.74
CA PHE A 186 -1.42 0.79 18.87
C PHE A 186 -2.73 0.15 18.39
N LEU A 187 -3.72 0.01 19.28
CA LEU A 187 -5.04 -0.50 18.96
C LEU A 187 -5.74 0.38 17.92
N ILE A 188 -5.78 1.70 18.15
CA ILE A 188 -6.38 2.66 17.21
C ILE A 188 -5.65 2.61 15.87
N GLY A 189 -4.32 2.62 15.86
CA GLY A 189 -3.53 2.49 14.64
C GLY A 189 -3.77 1.15 13.91
N SER A 190 -3.92 0.06 14.67
CA SER A 190 -4.21 -1.28 14.15
C SER A 190 -5.60 -1.36 13.51
N MET A 191 -6.62 -0.81 14.17
CA MET A 191 -7.96 -0.71 13.62
C MET A 191 -7.98 0.18 12.37
N ALA A 192 -7.26 1.30 12.40
CA ALA A 192 -7.17 2.25 11.30
C ALA A 192 -6.51 1.63 10.06
N VAL A 193 -5.40 0.90 10.21
CA VAL A 193 -4.69 0.26 9.09
C VAL A 193 -5.41 -0.99 8.58
N ALA A 194 -6.02 -1.78 9.47
CA ALA A 194 -6.87 -2.90 9.09
C ALA A 194 -8.13 -2.43 8.32
N GLY A 195 -8.58 -1.20 8.58
CA GLY A 195 -9.77 -0.62 7.95
C GLY A 195 -11.05 -1.09 8.63
N LEU A 196 -11.04 -1.17 9.96
CA LEU A 196 -12.22 -1.50 10.75
C LEU A 196 -13.11 -0.25 10.95
N PRO A 197 -14.44 -0.36 10.73
CA PRO A 197 -15.38 0.69 11.11
C PRO A 197 -15.26 0.99 12.62
N PRO A 198 -15.32 2.25 13.07
CA PRO A 198 -15.75 3.48 12.37
C PRO A 198 -14.61 4.32 11.74
N LEU A 199 -13.38 3.80 11.63
CA LEU A 199 -12.23 4.60 11.23
C LEU A 199 -12.15 4.83 9.71
N SER A 200 -11.46 5.89 9.31
CA SER A 200 -11.31 6.34 7.91
C SER A 200 -10.79 5.26 6.96
N GLY A 201 -10.01 4.29 7.46
CA GLY A 201 -9.51 3.19 6.64
C GLY A 201 -10.62 2.31 6.07
N ALA A 202 -11.73 2.15 6.78
CA ALA A 202 -12.89 1.42 6.30
C ALA A 202 -13.54 2.16 5.13
N LEU A 203 -13.74 3.48 5.25
CA LEU A 203 -14.36 4.30 4.21
C LEU A 203 -13.58 4.24 2.89
N GLY A 204 -12.26 4.45 2.94
CA GLY A 204 -11.42 4.41 1.73
C GLY A 204 -11.45 3.05 1.02
N LYS A 205 -11.43 1.95 1.79
CA LYS A 205 -11.53 0.60 1.24
C LYS A 205 -12.91 0.31 0.65
N VAL A 206 -13.99 0.73 1.32
CA VAL A 206 -15.36 0.56 0.82
C VAL A 206 -15.61 1.36 -0.44
N MET A 207 -15.10 2.61 -0.51
CA MET A 207 -15.16 3.41 -1.75
C MET A 207 -14.51 2.68 -2.92
N LEU A 208 -13.31 2.11 -2.71
CA LEU A 208 -12.62 1.31 -3.73
C LEU A 208 -13.36 0.02 -4.08
N MET A 209 -13.93 -0.67 -3.08
CA MET A 209 -14.72 -1.88 -3.31
C MET A 209 -15.94 -1.61 -4.21
N ASN A 210 -16.56 -0.44 -4.08
CA ASN A 210 -17.74 -0.08 -4.87
C ASN A 210 -17.42 0.50 -6.26
N ALA A 211 -16.16 0.86 -6.53
CA ALA A 211 -15.77 1.62 -7.71
C ALA A 211 -15.42 0.79 -8.95
N GLY A 212 -15.09 -0.50 -8.79
CA GLY A 212 -14.74 -1.38 -9.91
C GLY A 212 -15.97 -1.92 -10.65
N ASP A 213 -15.77 -2.52 -11.82
CA ASP A 213 -16.82 -3.26 -12.53
C ASP A 213 -17.13 -4.60 -11.86
N SER A 214 -18.23 -5.26 -12.27
CA SER A 214 -18.67 -6.55 -11.71
C SER A 214 -17.54 -7.59 -11.65
N ALA A 215 -16.75 -7.72 -12.73
CA ALA A 215 -15.61 -8.64 -12.78
C ALA A 215 -14.47 -8.22 -11.83
N GLN A 216 -14.13 -6.93 -11.78
CA GLN A 216 -13.06 -6.42 -10.92
C GLN A 216 -13.42 -6.55 -9.42
N ARG A 217 -14.68 -6.30 -9.06
CA ARG A 217 -15.19 -6.46 -7.69
C ARG A 217 -15.01 -7.88 -7.19
N LEU A 218 -15.31 -8.89 -8.01
CA LEU A 218 -15.16 -10.29 -7.63
C LEU A 218 -13.74 -10.58 -7.13
N TRP A 219 -12.71 -10.20 -7.88
CA TRP A 219 -11.32 -10.44 -7.48
C TRP A 219 -10.89 -9.55 -6.30
N PHE A 220 -11.15 -8.25 -6.39
CA PHE A 220 -10.63 -7.28 -5.44
C PHE A 220 -11.25 -7.42 -4.05
N TRP A 221 -12.56 -7.68 -3.95
CA TRP A 221 -13.23 -7.82 -2.66
C TRP A 221 -12.64 -8.96 -1.84
N HIS A 222 -12.52 -10.13 -2.46
CA HIS A 222 -12.07 -11.34 -1.78
C HIS A 222 -10.65 -11.17 -1.28
N LEU A 223 -9.79 -10.59 -2.13
CA LEU A 223 -8.40 -10.38 -1.77
C LEU A 223 -8.20 -9.27 -0.74
N LEU A 224 -8.93 -8.17 -0.84
CA LEU A 224 -8.88 -7.08 0.13
C LEU A 224 -9.39 -7.52 1.50
N LEU A 225 -10.47 -8.31 1.55
CA LEU A 225 -11.01 -8.85 2.79
C LEU A 225 -10.09 -9.91 3.39
N ALA A 226 -9.54 -10.81 2.58
CA ALA A 226 -8.58 -11.82 3.05
C ALA A 226 -7.31 -11.16 3.62
N THR A 227 -6.77 -10.13 2.96
CA THR A 227 -5.62 -9.37 3.47
C THR A 227 -5.97 -8.53 4.70
N GLY A 228 -7.19 -7.98 4.76
CA GLY A 228 -7.73 -7.34 5.96
C GLY A 228 -7.77 -8.29 7.17
N LEU A 229 -8.26 -9.52 6.96
CA LEU A 229 -8.24 -10.57 7.98
C LEU A 229 -6.81 -10.92 8.41
N CYS A 230 -5.88 -11.08 7.46
CA CYS A 230 -4.46 -11.30 7.75
C CYS A 230 -3.88 -10.17 8.63
N ALA A 231 -4.20 -8.92 8.32
CA ALA A 231 -3.79 -7.76 9.11
C ALA A 231 -4.35 -7.81 10.53
N ILE A 232 -5.65 -8.09 10.71
CA ILE A 232 -6.27 -8.20 12.03
C ILE A 232 -5.60 -9.29 12.86
N VAL A 233 -5.37 -10.47 12.29
CA VAL A 233 -4.71 -11.59 12.97
C VAL A 233 -3.28 -11.22 13.39
N ALA A 234 -2.48 -10.67 12.47
CA ALA A 234 -1.10 -10.32 12.75
C ALA A 234 -0.96 -9.16 13.78
N LEU A 235 -1.84 -8.16 13.70
CA LEU A 235 -1.86 -7.01 14.62
C LEU A 235 -2.37 -7.41 16.00
N SER A 236 -3.39 -8.26 16.09
CA SER A 236 -3.87 -8.83 17.36
C SER A 236 -2.75 -9.62 18.05
N ARG A 237 -2.07 -10.51 17.30
CA ARG A 237 -0.89 -11.24 17.77
C ARG A 237 0.20 -10.28 18.25
N ALA A 238 0.51 -9.24 17.47
CA ALA A 238 1.52 -8.25 17.86
C ALA A 238 1.13 -7.54 19.16
N GLY A 239 -0.11 -7.05 19.27
CA GLY A 239 -0.64 -6.40 20.47
C GLY A 239 -0.47 -7.25 21.72
N SER A 240 -0.94 -8.50 21.69
CA SER A 240 -0.85 -9.42 22.83
C SER A 240 0.59 -9.86 23.20
N THR A 241 1.56 -9.65 22.31
CA THR A 241 2.97 -9.95 22.60
C THR A 241 3.75 -8.76 23.14
N LEU A 242 3.30 -7.54 22.84
CA LEU A 242 3.99 -6.29 23.16
C LEU A 242 3.51 -5.68 24.48
N PHE A 243 2.24 -5.87 24.82
CA PHE A 243 1.55 -5.35 26.00
C PHE A 243 1.02 -6.50 26.86
#